data_AF-A0A2S4Z3E1-F1
#
_entry.id   AF-A0A2S4Z3E1-F1
#
_cell.length_a   1.000
_cell.length_b   1.000
_cell.length_c   1.000
_cell.angle_alpha   90.00
_cell.angle_beta   90.00
_cell.angle_gamma   90.00
#
_symmetry.space_group_name_H-M   'P 1'
#
loop_
_entity.id
_entity.type
_entity.pdbx_description
1 polymer ?
#
loop_
_entity_poly.entity_id
_entity_poly.type
_entity_poly.pdbx_seq_one_letter_code
_entity_poly.pdbx_strand_id
1 'polypeptide(L)'
;MLAYFREMVQVLVDRCGISRAEAVARINATYGQDAGGLLIMRHELPEYWAYGAYYRPDDQDRLPTGDPAYDAAIDFTRLPLRPAPPRDSDCWTVGEEQEES
;
A
#
# COMPACT_ATOMS: atom_id res chain seq x y z
N MET A 1 12.29 0.84 -10.69
CA MET A 1 11.23 0.09 -10.00
C MET A 1 11.40 0.08 -8.49
N LEU A 2 12.58 -0.21 -7.96
CA LEU A 2 12.82 -0.18 -6.50
C LEU A 2 12.51 1.18 -5.85
N ALA A 3 12.86 2.30 -6.51
CA ALA A 3 12.51 3.65 -6.01
C ALA A 3 10.99 3.85 -5.89
N TYR A 4 10.24 3.45 -6.91
CA TYR A 4 8.78 3.51 -6.91
C TYR A 4 8.16 2.68 -5.78
N PHE A 5 8.65 1.46 -5.54
CA PHE A 5 8.20 0.66 -4.39
C PHE A 5 8.58 1.30 -3.05
N ARG A 6 9.72 1.99 -2.94
CA ARG A 6 10.07 2.73 -1.72
C ARG A 6 9.12 3.90 -1.49
N GLU A 7 8.71 4.61 -2.54
CA GLU A 7 7.71 5.67 -2.46
C GLU A 7 6.36 5.11 -2.01
N MET A 8 5.91 3.98 -2.57
CA MET A 8 4.70 3.29 -2.11
C MET A 8 4.78 2.91 -0.63
N VAL A 9 5.91 2.35 -0.18
CA VAL A 9 6.13 2.04 1.25
C VAL A 9 6.01 3.32 2.09
N GLN A 10 6.61 4.42 1.65
CA GLN A 10 6.57 5.69 2.39
C GLN A 10 5.14 6.22 2.49
N VAL A 11 4.34 6.12 1.44
CA VAL A 11 2.91 6.48 1.47
C VAL A 11 2.18 5.69 2.55
N LEU A 12 2.38 4.37 2.63
CA LEU A 12 1.72 3.54 3.62
C LEU A 12 2.15 3.88 5.06
N VAL A 13 3.43 4.20 5.27
CA VAL A 13 3.91 4.64 6.58
C VAL A 13 3.30 6.00 6.95
N ASP A 14 3.42 7.01 6.08
CA ASP A 14 3.05 8.39 6.41
C ASP A 14 1.53 8.63 6.42
N ARG A 15 0.80 7.95 5.54
CA ARG A 15 -0.65 8.19 5.33
C ARG A 15 -1.53 7.14 5.98
N CYS A 16 -1.04 5.91 6.14
CA CYS A 16 -1.81 4.81 6.72
C CYS A 16 -1.31 4.43 8.13
N GLY A 17 -0.16 4.95 8.57
CA GLY A 17 0.33 4.79 9.94
C GLY A 17 0.78 3.37 10.29
N ILE A 18 1.14 2.56 9.29
CA ILE A 18 1.63 1.19 9.52
C ILE A 18 3.16 1.13 9.55
N SER A 19 3.70 0.07 10.17
CA SER A 19 5.15 -0.13 10.22
C SER A 19 5.74 -0.30 8.82
N ARG A 20 7.02 0.07 8.67
CA ARG A 20 7.75 -0.15 7.42
C ARG A 20 7.75 -1.62 6.99
N ALA A 21 7.89 -2.53 7.96
CA ALA A 21 7.87 -3.98 7.70
C ALA A 21 6.52 -4.43 7.12
N GLU A 22 5.40 -3.96 7.69
CA GLU A 22 4.07 -4.29 7.19
C GLU A 22 3.81 -3.68 5.81
N ALA A 23 4.23 -2.42 5.60
CA ALA A 23 4.12 -1.77 4.30
C ALA A 23 4.86 -2.53 3.20
N VAL A 24 6.09 -2.99 3.46
CA VAL A 24 6.84 -3.85 2.54
C VAL A 24 6.12 -5.18 2.31
N ALA A 25 5.64 -5.84 3.37
CA ALA A 25 4.95 -7.11 3.25
C ALA A 25 3.67 -7.01 2.40
N ARG A 26 2.87 -5.95 2.58
CA ARG A 26 1.65 -5.70 1.79
C ARG A 26 1.97 -5.50 0.31
N ILE A 27 3.03 -4.75 0.01
CA ILE A 27 3.48 -4.52 -1.37
C ILE A 27 3.99 -5.81 -2.00
N ASN A 28 4.78 -6.61 -1.28
CA ASN A 28 5.25 -7.91 -1.75
C ASN A 28 4.10 -8.88 -2.00
N ALA A 29 3.12 -8.95 -1.10
CA ALA A 29 1.95 -9.81 -1.25
C ALA A 29 1.09 -9.41 -2.46
N THR A 30 1.00 -8.12 -2.76
CA THR A 30 0.14 -7.60 -3.83
C THR A 30 0.84 -7.63 -5.19
N TYR A 31 2.13 -7.31 -5.25
CA TYR A 31 2.85 -7.06 -6.51
C TYR A 31 4.12 -7.89 -6.69
N GLY A 32 4.57 -8.63 -5.67
CA GLY A 32 5.84 -9.36 -5.68
C GLY A 32 5.89 -10.55 -6.63
N GLN A 33 4.73 -11.05 -7.08
CA GLN A 33 4.63 -12.23 -7.96
C GLN A 33 4.23 -11.89 -9.40
N ASP A 34 3.84 -10.65 -9.70
CA ASP A 34 3.34 -10.26 -11.02
C ASP A 34 4.27 -9.24 -11.72
N ALA A 35 5.14 -9.76 -12.58
CA ALA A 35 6.02 -8.94 -13.42
C ALA A 35 5.25 -8.15 -14.50
N GLY A 36 4.03 -8.56 -14.87
CA GLY A 36 3.20 -7.91 -15.88
C GLY A 36 2.56 -6.60 -15.37
N GLY A 37 2.14 -6.57 -14.11
CA GLY A 37 1.62 -5.36 -13.44
C GLY A 37 2.63 -4.21 -13.40
N LEU A 38 3.94 -4.50 -13.32
CA LEU A 38 5.02 -3.51 -13.20
C LEU A 38 5.10 -2.50 -14.36
N LEU A 39 4.62 -2.87 -15.55
CA LEU A 39 4.58 -1.97 -16.70
C LEU A 39 3.44 -0.94 -16.56
N ILE A 40 2.29 -1.35 -16.02
CA ILE A 40 1.12 -0.49 -15.88
C ILE A 40 1.28 0.42 -14.66
N MET A 41 1.90 -0.09 -13.59
CA MET A 41 2.11 0.68 -12.36
C MET A 41 2.78 2.03 -12.61
N ARG A 42 3.71 2.11 -13.56
CA ARG A 42 4.44 3.35 -13.88
C ARG A 42 3.61 4.46 -14.57
N HIS A 43 2.36 4.20 -14.94
CA HIS A 43 1.48 5.21 -15.52
C HIS A 43 0.71 5.99 -14.46
N GLU A 44 0.63 5.47 -13.23
CA GLU A 44 -0.07 6.10 -12.13
C GLU A 44 0.91 6.45 -10.99
N LEU A 45 0.45 7.32 -10.09
CA LEU A 45 1.21 7.72 -8.91
C LEU A 45 1.47 6.54 -7.96
N PRO A 46 2.61 6.50 -7.25
CA PRO A 46 2.87 5.50 -6.21
C PRO A 46 1.73 5.39 -5.18
N GLU A 47 1.11 6.51 -4.83
CA GLU A 47 -0.02 6.62 -3.92
C GLU A 47 -1.19 5.72 -4.36
N TYR A 48 -1.56 5.77 -5.64
CA TYR A 48 -2.65 4.97 -6.20
C TYR A 48 -2.46 3.48 -5.88
N TRP A 49 -1.26 2.96 -6.14
CA TRP A 49 -0.95 1.55 -5.91
C TRP A 49 -0.72 1.22 -4.44
N ALA A 50 -0.15 2.14 -3.66
CA ALA A 50 -0.05 1.98 -2.22
C ALA A 50 -1.44 1.83 -1.59
N TYR A 51 -2.37 2.74 -1.89
CA TYR A 51 -3.74 2.66 -1.40
C TYR A 51 -4.45 1.41 -1.89
N GLY A 52 -4.23 0.99 -3.13
CA GLY A 52 -4.75 -0.28 -3.66
C GLY A 52 -4.28 -1.52 -2.88
N ALA A 53 -3.07 -1.51 -2.32
CA ALA A 53 -2.54 -2.58 -1.48
C ALA A 53 -3.05 -2.53 -0.03
N TYR A 54 -3.59 -1.40 0.43
CA TYR A 54 -4.01 -1.18 1.81
C TYR A 54 -5.52 -1.16 2.00
N TYR A 55 -6.25 -0.44 1.15
CA TYR A 55 -7.69 -0.30 1.21
C TYR A 55 -8.41 -1.25 0.23
N ARG A 56 -9.66 -1.58 0.56
CA ARG A 56 -10.66 -2.07 -0.38
C ARG A 56 -11.53 -0.88 -0.82
N PRO A 57 -12.18 -0.97 -1.99
CA PRO A 57 -13.09 0.06 -2.44
C PRO A 57 -14.21 0.33 -1.43
N ASP A 58 -14.72 1.55 -1.43
CA ASP A 58 -15.93 1.92 -0.67
C ASP A 58 -17.21 1.28 -1.28
N ASP A 59 -18.37 1.64 -0.73
CA ASP A 59 -19.68 1.17 -1.20
C ASP A 59 -20.06 1.69 -2.61
N GLN A 60 -19.34 2.68 -3.12
CA GLN A 60 -19.46 3.21 -4.47
C GLN A 60 -18.37 2.69 -5.41
N ASP A 61 -17.62 1.66 -4.99
CA ASP A 61 -16.49 1.06 -5.71
C ASP A 61 -15.34 2.04 -6.00
N ARG A 62 -15.13 3.03 -5.11
CA ARG A 62 -14.06 4.02 -5.21
C ARG A 62 -12.88 3.66 -4.33
N LEU A 63 -11.67 3.93 -4.83
CA LEU A 63 -10.42 3.87 -4.08
C LEU A 63 -9.71 5.22 -4.17
N PRO A 64 -8.95 5.60 -3.13
CA PRO A 64 -8.04 6.73 -3.21
C PRO A 64 -7.06 6.58 -4.37
N THR A 65 -6.80 7.67 -5.06
CA THR A 65 -5.88 7.72 -6.20
C THR A 65 -4.58 8.46 -5.87
N GLY A 66 -4.54 9.21 -4.77
CA GLY A 66 -3.46 10.14 -4.46
C GLY A 66 -3.65 11.53 -5.06
N ASP A 67 -4.67 11.75 -5.90
CA ASP A 67 -5.06 13.08 -6.36
C ASP A 67 -5.97 13.75 -5.31
N PRO A 68 -5.56 14.88 -4.70
CA PRO A 68 -6.35 15.56 -3.68
C PRO A 68 -7.76 15.94 -4.13
N ALA A 69 -7.99 16.23 -5.41
CA ALA A 69 -9.30 16.63 -5.92
C ALA A 69 -10.27 15.44 -6.00
N TYR A 70 -9.78 14.26 -6.40
CA TYR A 70 -10.58 13.04 -6.41
C TYR A 70 -10.76 12.47 -5.00
N ASP A 71 -9.69 12.48 -4.20
CA ASP A 71 -9.67 11.91 -2.86
C ASP A 71 -10.49 12.73 -1.86
N ALA A 72 -10.76 14.01 -2.13
CA ALA A 72 -11.60 14.87 -1.27
C ALA A 72 -13.02 14.32 -1.05
N ALA A 73 -13.53 13.48 -1.96
CA ALA A 73 -14.85 12.87 -1.86
C ALA A 73 -14.84 11.49 -1.18
N ILE A 74 -13.67 11.01 -0.73
CA ILE A 74 -13.48 9.70 -0.12
C ILE A 74 -13.21 9.88 1.38
N ASP A 75 -13.98 9.20 2.21
CA ASP A 75 -13.72 9.14 3.65
C ASP A 75 -12.81 7.95 3.97
N PHE A 76 -11.50 8.24 4.11
CA PHE A 76 -10.48 7.23 4.36
C PHE A 76 -10.72 6.44 5.66
N THR A 77 -11.41 7.04 6.64
CA THR A 77 -11.69 6.38 7.92
C THR A 77 -12.76 5.30 7.81
N ARG A 78 -13.52 5.30 6.72
CA ARG A 78 -14.60 4.35 6.44
C ARG A 78 -14.23 3.31 5.39
N LEU A 79 -13.06 3.44 4.76
CA LEU A 79 -12.57 2.46 3.81
C LEU A 79 -12.27 1.13 4.50
N PRO A 80 -12.79 0.00 4.00
CA PRO A 80 -12.43 -1.30 4.54
C PRO A 80 -10.95 -1.57 4.29
N LEU A 81 -10.24 -2.06 5.30
CA LEU A 81 -8.84 -2.42 5.14
C LEU A 81 -8.69 -3.80 4.51
N ARG A 82 -7.68 -3.97 3.65
CA ARG A 82 -7.19 -5.29 3.27
C ARG A 82 -6.48 -5.92 4.48
N PRO A 83 -6.67 -7.23 4.73
CA PRO A 83 -5.95 -7.90 5.80
C PRO A 83 -4.44 -7.81 5.55
N ALA A 84 -3.65 -7.69 6.63
CA ALA A 84 -2.21 -7.81 6.53
C ALA A 84 -1.83 -9.23 6.05
N PRO A 85 -0.70 -9.40 5.33
CA PRO A 85 -0.21 -10.73 4.97
C PRO A 85 0.07 -11.59 6.22
N PRO A 86 -0.16 -12.92 6.17
CA PRO A 86 0.18 -13.82 7.27
C PRO A 86 1.64 -13.65 7.70
N ARG A 87 1.91 -13.58 9.01
CA ARG A 87 3.24 -13.27 9.58
C ARG A 87 4.30 -14.33 9.26
N ASP A 88 3.88 -15.55 8.99
CA ASP A 88 4.68 -16.69 8.57
C ASP A 88 4.89 -16.79 7.05
N SER A 89 4.37 -15.83 6.27
CA SER A 89 4.55 -15.80 4.82
C SER A 89 5.89 -15.20 4.40
N ASP A 90 6.37 -15.63 3.22
CA ASP A 90 7.60 -15.12 2.59
C ASP A 90 7.54 -13.63 2.17
N CYS A 91 6.39 -12.97 2.37
CA CYS A 91 6.23 -11.55 2.07
C CYS A 91 6.93 -10.65 3.11
N TRP A 92 7.16 -11.15 4.32
CA TRP A 92 7.82 -10.43 5.41
C TRP A 92 9.35 -10.51 5.28
N THR A 93 9.90 -9.69 4.39
CA THR A 93 11.33 -9.70 4.06
C THR A 93 12.17 -8.70 4.88
N VAL A 94 11.51 -7.87 5.68
CA VAL A 94 12.13 -6.87 6.56
C VAL A 94 11.65 -7.14 7.99
N GLY A 95 12.58 -7.17 8.95
CA GLY A 95 12.23 -7.33 10.37
C GLY A 95 11.48 -6.11 10.90
N GLU A 96 10.65 -6.30 11.93
CA GLU A 96 10.09 -5.15 12.65
C GLU A 96 11.22 -4.44 13.39
N GLU A 97 11.41 -3.15 13.12
CA GLU A 97 12.32 -2.33 13.90
C GLU A 97 11.77 -2.29 15.33
N GLN A 98 12.56 -2.77 16.29
CA GLN A 98 12.24 -2.64 17.71
C GLN A 98 12.32 -1.14 18.03
N GLU A 99 11.18 -0.49 18.27
CA GLU A 99 11.19 0.80 18.95
C GLU A 99 11.81 0.56 20.33
N GLU A 100 13.07 0.97 20.51
CA GLU A 100 13.70 1.02 21.83
C GLU A 100 12.87 1.95 22.72
N SER A 101 12.46 1.40 23.87
CA SER A 101 11.55 2.00 24.86
C SER A 101 12.13 3.20 25.59
#